data_AF-A0A920MWF5-F1
#
_entry.id   AF-A0A920MWF5-F1
#
_cell.length_a   1.000
_cell.length_b   1.000
_cell.length_c   1.000
_cell.angle_alpha   90.00
_cell.angle_beta   90.00
_cell.angle_gamma   90.00
#
_symmetry.space_group_name_H-M   'P 1'
#
loop_
_entity.id
_entity.type
_entity.pdbx_description
1 polymer ?
#
loop_
_entity_poly.entity_id
_entity_poly.type
_entity_poly.pdbx_seq_one_letter_code
_entity_poly.pdbx_strand_id
1 'polypeptide(L)'
;MFKYKNVPTVAVSDYVKKVSEQIGPYVPGKYYALGTDGFGRSDTRENLRKFFEVDRYYIVFTTLRALAIENKLDINIVKKAMKKYNLDPGKPSPITV
;
A
#
# COMPACT_ATOMS: atom_id res chain seq x y z
N MET A 1 8.94 -9.90 -21.62
CA MET A 1 7.46 -9.81 -21.59
C MET A 1 6.95 -10.50 -20.33
N PHE A 2 6.12 -9.85 -19.51
CA PHE A 2 5.67 -10.41 -18.23
C PHE A 2 4.93 -11.74 -18.42
N LYS A 3 5.34 -12.78 -17.67
CA LYS A 3 4.77 -14.13 -17.72
C LYS A 3 3.33 -14.18 -17.19
N TYR A 4 2.96 -13.24 -16.31
CA TYR A 4 1.63 -13.15 -15.69
C TYR A 4 1.01 -11.79 -15.99
N LYS A 5 -0.04 -11.77 -16.84
CA LYS A 5 -0.65 -10.51 -17.30
C LYS A 5 -1.72 -9.93 -16.36
N ASN A 6 -2.16 -10.69 -15.35
CA ASN A 6 -3.29 -10.34 -14.47
C ASN A 6 -2.98 -10.60 -12.97
N VAL A 7 -1.76 -10.29 -12.54
CA VAL A 7 -1.38 -10.37 -11.12
C VAL A 7 -1.35 -8.96 -10.55
N PRO A 8 -2.05 -8.67 -9.44
CA PRO A 8 -2.00 -7.35 -8.83
C PRO A 8 -0.58 -7.06 -8.35
N THR A 9 -0.07 -5.88 -8.67
CA THR A 9 1.26 -5.41 -8.28
C THR A 9 1.13 -4.31 -7.23
N VAL A 10 1.86 -4.45 -6.13
CA VAL A 10 2.00 -3.43 -5.10
C VAL A 10 3.42 -2.88 -5.17
N ALA A 11 3.57 -1.62 -5.57
CA ALA A 11 4.84 -0.92 -5.61
C ALA A 11 4.96 0.02 -4.40
N VAL A 12 6.14 0.06 -3.79
CA VAL A 12 6.41 0.89 -2.61
C VAL A 12 7.68 1.69 -2.82
N SER A 13 7.63 2.96 -2.43
CA SER A 13 8.77 3.86 -2.48
C SER A 13 8.86 4.68 -1.19
N ASP A 14 10.09 5.05 -0.80
CA ASP A 14 10.34 6.09 0.22
C ASP A 14 10.22 7.53 -0.39
N TYR A 15 9.67 7.63 -1.62
CA TYR A 15 9.21 8.87 -2.25
C TYR A 15 7.69 8.88 -2.36
N VAL A 16 7.12 10.02 -2.77
CA VAL A 16 5.69 10.16 -3.09
C VAL A 16 5.22 9.11 -4.10
N LYS A 17 3.94 8.69 -4.00
CA LYS A 17 3.34 7.63 -4.85
C LYS A 17 3.58 7.84 -6.34
N LYS A 18 3.56 9.11 -6.77
CA LYS A 18 3.77 9.52 -8.17
C LYS A 18 5.03 8.92 -8.79
N VAL A 19 6.11 8.73 -8.02
CA VAL A 19 7.35 8.14 -8.53
C VAL A 19 7.11 6.72 -9.03
N SER A 20 6.44 5.87 -8.24
CA SER A 20 6.11 4.50 -8.65
C SER A 20 4.99 4.46 -9.68
N GLU A 21 4.07 5.42 -9.66
CA GLU A 21 2.95 5.47 -10.63
C GLU A 21 3.42 5.75 -12.07
N GLN A 22 4.58 6.38 -12.27
CA GLN A 22 5.15 6.64 -13.60
C GLN A 22 5.28 5.38 -14.46
N ILE A 23 5.57 4.23 -13.85
CA ILE A 23 5.71 2.96 -14.57
C ILE A 23 4.41 2.16 -14.64
N GLY A 24 3.38 2.55 -13.88
CA GLY A 24 2.12 1.83 -13.74
C GLY A 24 1.46 1.48 -15.08
N PRO A 25 1.36 2.39 -16.07
CA PRO A 25 0.79 2.09 -17.39
C PRO A 25 1.50 0.97 -18.17
N TYR A 26 2.77 0.69 -17.85
CA TYR A 26 3.58 -0.34 -18.52
C TYR A 26 3.60 -1.67 -17.77
N VAL A 27 3.02 -1.72 -16.55
CA VAL A 27 2.90 -2.92 -15.73
C VAL A 27 1.51 -3.54 -15.97
N PRO A 28 1.42 -4.82 -16.39
CA PRO A 28 0.14 -5.45 -16.66
C PRO A 28 -0.61 -5.77 -15.36
N GLY A 29 -1.94 -5.69 -15.39
CA GLY A 29 -2.81 -5.97 -14.25
C GLY A 29 -3.10 -4.73 -13.40
N LYS A 30 -3.70 -4.94 -12.21
CA LYS A 30 -3.96 -3.84 -11.26
C LYS A 30 -2.66 -3.42 -10.59
N TYR A 31 -2.43 -2.11 -10.52
CA TYR A 31 -1.23 -1.52 -9.94
C TYR A 31 -1.61 -0.63 -8.75
N TYR A 32 -0.99 -0.85 -7.60
CA TYR A 32 -1.21 -0.10 -6.38
C TYR A 32 0.12 0.49 -5.92
N ALA A 33 0.18 1.80 -5.70
CA ALA A 33 1.37 2.49 -5.23
C ALA A 33 1.20 2.92 -3.76
N LEU A 34 2.23 2.63 -2.95
CA LEU A 34 2.43 3.20 -1.62
C LEU A 34 3.63 4.13 -1.68
N GLY A 35 3.52 5.28 -1.04
CA GLY A 35 4.53 6.32 -1.08
C GLY A 35 4.31 7.34 0.02
N THR A 36 5.32 8.16 0.23
CA THR A 36 5.41 9.11 1.34
C THR A 36 4.87 10.48 0.96
N ASP A 37 3.64 10.54 0.45
CA ASP A 37 2.96 11.79 0.12
C ASP A 37 2.67 12.60 1.39
N GLY A 38 2.96 13.90 1.37
CA GLY A 38 2.83 14.79 2.54
C GLY A 38 4.15 15.39 3.00
N PHE A 39 4.10 16.20 4.05
CA PHE A 39 5.29 16.83 4.61
C PHE A 39 6.04 15.88 5.55
N GLY A 40 7.37 16.02 5.57
CA GLY A 40 8.23 15.29 6.50
C GLY A 40 8.03 15.76 7.94
N ARG A 41 8.42 14.90 8.89
CA ARG A 41 8.44 15.21 10.32
C ARG A 41 9.59 14.49 11.01
N SER A 42 9.94 14.96 12.20
CA SER A 42 10.98 14.34 13.03
C SER A 42 10.40 13.18 13.83
N ASP A 43 10.86 11.96 13.55
CA ASP A 43 10.50 10.75 14.30
C ASP A 43 11.50 9.62 13.94
N THR A 44 11.35 8.45 14.55
CA THR A 44 12.09 7.24 14.18
C THR A 44 11.68 6.74 12.79
N ARG A 45 12.57 6.01 12.10
CA ARG A 45 12.26 5.42 10.78
C ARG A 45 11.03 4.50 10.82
N GLU A 46 10.87 3.73 11.89
CA GLU A 46 9.72 2.84 12.06
C GLU A 46 8.41 3.62 12.12
N ASN A 47 8.35 4.65 12.98
CA ASN A 47 7.17 5.49 13.12
C ASN A 47 6.87 6.28 11.84
N LEU A 48 7.90 6.78 11.15
CA LEU A 48 7.71 7.48 9.87
C LEU A 48 7.16 6.55 8.79
N ARG A 49 7.68 5.32 8.65
CA ARG A 49 7.16 4.37 7.66
C ARG A 49 5.74 3.92 7.96
N LYS A 50 5.38 3.78 9.23
CA LYS A 50 4.00 3.54 9.66
C LYS A 50 3.11 4.76 9.40
N PHE A 51 3.62 5.96 9.65
CA PHE A 51 2.91 7.21 9.40
C PHE A 51 2.62 7.42 7.91
N PHE A 52 3.61 7.22 7.04
CA PHE A 52 3.45 7.32 5.59
C PHE A 52 2.83 6.09 4.94
N GLU A 53 2.50 5.05 5.71
CA GLU A 53 1.77 3.89 5.22
C GLU A 53 2.56 3.04 4.21
N VAL A 54 3.89 3.01 4.37
CA VAL A 54 4.85 2.31 3.50
C VAL A 54 5.55 1.14 4.22
N ASP A 55 5.17 0.84 5.45
CA ASP A 55 5.72 -0.29 6.20
C ASP A 55 5.21 -1.66 5.71
N ARG A 56 5.80 -2.73 6.26
CA ARG A 56 5.43 -4.11 5.91
C ARG A 56 3.95 -4.44 6.14
N TYR A 57 3.30 -3.81 7.12
CA TYR A 57 1.91 -4.11 7.46
C TYR A 57 0.97 -3.50 6.42
N TYR A 58 1.23 -2.27 5.98
CA TYR A 58 0.51 -1.64 4.88
C TYR A 58 0.73 -2.34 3.53
N ILE A 59 1.94 -2.87 3.28
CA ILE A 59 2.21 -3.71 2.10
C ILE A 59 1.34 -4.98 2.10
N VAL A 60 1.33 -5.70 3.23
CA VAL A 60 0.52 -6.92 3.38
C VAL A 60 -0.96 -6.60 3.24
N PHE A 61 -1.45 -5.56 3.93
CA PHE A 61 -2.85 -5.15 3.86
C PHE A 61 -3.28 -4.80 2.42
N THR A 62 -2.47 -4.01 1.71
CA THR A 62 -2.74 -3.61 0.32
C THR A 62 -2.79 -4.83 -0.60
N THR A 63 -1.88 -5.78 -0.41
CA THR A 63 -1.84 -7.04 -1.17
C THR A 63 -3.10 -7.88 -0.94
N LEU A 64 -3.46 -8.10 0.33
CA LEU A 64 -4.65 -8.88 0.69
C LEU A 64 -5.94 -8.22 0.16
N ARG A 65 -6.01 -6.88 0.25
CA ARG A 65 -7.12 -6.11 -0.29
C ARG A 65 -7.21 -6.23 -1.81
N ALA A 66 -6.08 -6.17 -2.52
CA ALA A 66 -6.06 -6.33 -3.98
C ALA A 66 -6.58 -7.72 -4.40
N LEU A 67 -6.16 -8.78 -3.71
CA LEU A 67 -6.65 -10.14 -3.97
C LEU A 67 -8.15 -10.30 -3.64
N ALA A 68 -8.62 -9.66 -2.57
CA ALA A 68 -10.03 -9.70 -2.22
C ALA A 68 -10.92 -8.97 -3.23
N ILE A 69 -10.47 -7.82 -3.79
CA ILE A 69 -11.17 -7.12 -4.88
C ILE A 69 -11.27 -8.00 -6.13
N GLU A 70 -10.25 -8.82 -6.40
CA GLU A 70 -10.27 -9.80 -7.49
C GLU A 70 -11.03 -11.10 -7.15
N ASN A 71 -11.72 -11.16 -6.01
CA ASN A 71 -12.43 -12.35 -5.49
C ASN A 71 -11.53 -13.59 -5.33
N LYS A 72 -10.21 -13.41 -5.23
CA LYS A 72 -9.23 -14.49 -4.99
C LYS A 72 -9.03 -14.80 -3.51
N LEU A 73 -9.60 -13.98 -2.62
CA LEU A 73 -9.43 -14.05 -1.18
C LEU A 73 -10.71 -13.56 -0.49
N ASP A 74 -11.13 -14.23 0.59
CA ASP A 74 -12.24 -13.74 1.43
C ASP A 74 -11.87 -12.39 2.08
N ILE A 75 -12.75 -11.40 1.95
CA ILE A 75 -12.63 -10.08 2.56
C ILE A 75 -12.45 -10.14 4.09
N ASN A 76 -12.93 -11.19 4.75
CA ASN A 76 -12.72 -11.40 6.18
C ASN A 76 -11.23 -11.55 6.54
N ILE A 77 -10.39 -12.03 5.62
CA ILE A 77 -8.93 -12.11 5.83
C ILE A 77 -8.32 -10.70 5.87
N VAL A 78 -8.81 -9.78 5.03
CA VAL A 78 -8.41 -8.36 5.05
C VAL A 78 -8.78 -7.72 6.39
N LYS A 79 -10.01 -7.95 6.87
CA LYS A 79 -10.46 -7.44 8.18
C LYS A 79 -9.62 -7.99 9.33
N LYS A 80 -9.28 -9.29 9.30
CA LYS A 80 -8.39 -9.93 10.28
C LYS A 80 -7.00 -9.30 10.27
N ALA A 81 -6.42 -9.05 9.09
CA ALA A 81 -5.11 -8.42 8.96
C ALA A 81 -5.10 -6.98 9.51
N MET A 82 -6.12 -6.18 9.17
CA MET A 82 -6.29 -4.82 9.68
C MET A 82 -6.28 -4.78 11.21
N LYS A 83 -7.07 -5.66 11.85
CA LYS A 83 -7.11 -5.79 13.32
C LYS A 83 -5.79 -6.31 13.88
N LYS A 84 -5.20 -7.35 13.28
CA LYS A 84 -3.95 -7.96 13.74
C LYS A 84 -2.78 -6.98 13.75
N TYR A 85 -2.71 -6.11 12.74
CA TYR A 85 -1.61 -5.16 12.58
C TYR A 85 -1.93 -3.76 13.15
N ASN A 86 -3.09 -3.61 13.80
CA ASN A 86 -3.53 -2.36 14.41
C ASN A 86 -3.46 -1.18 13.42
N LEU A 87 -4.01 -1.39 12.21
CA LEU A 87 -4.12 -0.37 11.18
C LEU A 87 -5.41 0.42 11.42
N ASP A 88 -5.28 1.74 11.56
CA ASP A 88 -6.39 2.64 11.81
C ASP A 88 -6.96 3.19 10.49
N PRO A 89 -8.20 2.81 10.09
CA PRO A 89 -8.83 3.32 8.89
C PRO A 89 -9.33 4.77 9.04
N GLY A 90 -9.45 5.30 10.27
CA GLY A 90 -9.85 6.67 10.57
C GLY A 90 -8.68 7.64 10.71
N LYS A 91 -7.44 7.14 10.59
CA LYS A 91 -6.24 7.97 10.65
C LYS A 91 -6.24 9.03 9.53
N PRO A 92 -5.90 10.29 9.82
CA PRO A 92 -5.77 11.32 8.80
C PRO A 92 -4.75 10.94 7.72
N SER A 93 -5.04 11.32 6.48
CA SER A 93 -4.09 11.16 5.38
C SER A 93 -2.82 11.96 5.68
N PRO A 94 -1.61 11.41 5.44
CA PRO A 94 -0.35 12.13 5.62
C PRO A 94 -0.23 13.45 4.82
N ILE A 95 -1.07 13.66 3.81
CA ILE A 95 -1.13 14.90 3.00
C ILE A 95 -1.87 16.02 3.74
N THR A 96 -2.72 15.69 4.71
CA THR A 96 -3.65 16.63 5.37
C THR A 96 -3.20 17.09 6.76
N VAL A 97 -2.05 16.60 7.23
CA VAL A 97 -1.50 16.86 8.57
C VAL A 97 -0.10 17.46 8.50
#